data_AF-A0A832HPP5-F1
#
_entry.id   AF-A0A832HPP5-F1
#
_cell.length_a   1.000
_cell.length_b   1.000
_cell.length_c   1.000
_cell.angle_alpha   90.00
_cell.angle_beta   90.00
_cell.angle_gamma   90.00
#
_symmetry.space_group_name_H-M   'P 1'
#
loop_
_entity.id
_entity.type
_entity.pdbx_description
1 polymer ?
#
loop_
_entity_poly.entity_id
_entity_poly.type
_entity_poly.pdbx_seq_one_letter_code
_entity_poly.pdbx_strand_id
1 'polypeptide(L)'
;MTMMQMGGGCVKRAGKRPKHEVTKTRRTTKKRHIRRMARRVGLRGALARGILWVRCGGSVVDLKAVLKSQYHAALKTLRLAIEACPEKLWNDPADGVPTFWRVAFHTVFFAHYYAQQTKDGFVRWEGHRPEAEMFAVPWENFRDPKPCAPYTREELLVYWTFVDSRIDGWVDKLDLETAQCGFPWYKMGTLEHQLVNIRHVQHHAAILTARLRTRAGIGVEWVQKG
;
A
#
# COMPACT_ATOMS: atom_id res chain seq x y z
N MET A 1 25.84 43.46 -12.36
CA MET A 1 26.40 42.27 -11.69
C MET A 1 26.96 41.36 -12.77
N THR A 2 28.21 40.97 -12.57
CA THR A 2 29.24 40.65 -13.58
C THR A 2 28.99 39.34 -14.33
N MET A 3 29.16 39.37 -15.66
CA MET A 3 29.38 38.20 -16.52
C MET A 3 30.83 37.71 -16.36
N MET A 4 31.04 36.40 -16.36
CA MET A 4 32.37 35.82 -16.59
C MET A 4 32.23 34.53 -17.42
N GLN A 5 32.75 34.59 -18.65
CA GLN A 5 33.08 33.43 -19.50
C GLN A 5 34.31 32.70 -18.96
N MET A 6 34.48 31.43 -19.36
CA MET A 6 35.69 30.74 -19.89
C MET A 6 35.33 29.24 -20.02
N GLY A 7 35.35 28.62 -21.22
CA GLY A 7 36.52 27.97 -21.85
C GLY A 7 36.93 26.71 -21.06
N GLY A 8 36.86 25.46 -21.51
CA GLY A 8 37.31 24.84 -22.76
C GLY A 8 38.29 23.70 -22.40
N GLY A 9 38.34 22.59 -23.16
CA GLY A 9 39.54 21.72 -23.20
C GLY A 9 39.43 20.27 -22.71
N CYS A 10 39.48 19.36 -23.67
CA CYS A 10 39.71 17.90 -23.63
C CYS A 10 41.11 17.52 -23.09
N VAL A 11 41.27 16.39 -22.36
CA VAL A 11 42.38 15.41 -22.51
C VAL A 11 42.00 14.03 -21.93
N LYS A 12 42.11 12.98 -22.76
CA LYS A 12 42.15 11.56 -22.37
C LYS A 12 43.51 11.21 -21.73
N ARG A 13 43.54 10.45 -20.63
CA ARG A 13 44.69 9.57 -20.31
C ARG A 13 44.23 8.23 -19.72
N ALA A 14 44.56 7.17 -20.46
CA ALA A 14 44.49 5.79 -20.04
C ALA A 14 45.65 5.49 -19.07
N GLY A 15 45.33 4.93 -17.90
CA GLY A 15 46.30 4.38 -16.96
C GLY A 15 45.94 2.93 -16.65
N LYS A 16 46.70 1.98 -17.23
CA LYS A 16 46.62 0.55 -16.92
C LYS A 16 47.01 0.33 -15.45
N ARG A 17 46.15 -0.31 -14.65
CA ARG A 17 46.51 -0.87 -13.33
C ARG A 17 46.99 -2.32 -13.48
N PRO A 18 48.03 -2.75 -12.74
CA PRO A 18 48.66 -4.05 -12.90
C PRO A 18 47.80 -5.19 -12.31
N LYS A 19 47.92 -6.37 -12.93
CA LYS A 19 47.28 -7.62 -12.51
C LYS A 19 47.96 -8.11 -11.22
N HIS A 20 47.18 -8.28 -10.15
CA HIS A 20 47.62 -9.02 -8.97
C HIS A 20 47.45 -10.52 -9.20
N GLU A 21 48.58 -11.22 -9.21
CA GLU A 21 48.73 -12.66 -9.23
C GLU A 21 48.38 -13.23 -7.84
N VAL A 22 47.34 -14.06 -7.76
CA VAL A 22 46.94 -14.75 -6.52
C VAL A 22 47.58 -16.13 -6.52
N THR A 23 48.55 -16.32 -5.62
CA THR A 23 49.26 -17.58 -5.37
C THR A 23 48.35 -18.63 -4.72
N LYS A 24 48.23 -19.79 -5.40
CA LYS A 24 47.56 -21.01 -4.91
C LYS A 24 48.46 -21.73 -3.88
N THR A 25 48.29 -21.49 -2.58
CA THR A 25 48.86 -22.39 -1.56
C THR A 25 48.23 -22.21 -0.18
N ARG A 26 47.00 -22.73 0.03
CA ARG A 26 46.48 -23.10 1.38
C ARG A 26 45.14 -23.83 1.31
N ARG A 27 45.13 -25.03 0.70
CA ARG A 27 43.90 -25.83 0.57
C ARG A 27 44.09 -27.29 0.96
N THR A 28 44.79 -27.60 2.07
CA THR A 28 44.96 -29.02 2.47
C THR A 28 44.97 -29.34 3.97
N THR A 29 44.85 -28.40 4.91
CA THR A 29 45.00 -28.74 6.36
C THR A 29 43.78 -28.52 7.27
N LYS A 30 42.70 -27.85 6.83
CA LYS A 30 41.50 -27.65 7.70
C LYS A 30 40.49 -28.81 7.68
N LYS A 31 40.64 -29.78 6.77
CA LYS A 31 39.74 -30.95 6.65
C LYS A 31 39.97 -32.06 7.68
N ARG A 32 41.04 -31.99 8.50
CA ARG A 32 41.39 -33.08 9.43
C ARG A 32 40.90 -32.91 10.87
N HIS A 33 40.42 -31.72 11.27
CA HIS A 33 39.92 -31.49 12.64
C HIS A 33 38.39 -31.67 12.80
N ILE A 34 37.61 -31.52 11.74
CA ILE A 34 36.13 -31.68 11.79
C ILE A 34 35.70 -33.15 11.93
N ARG A 35 36.59 -34.12 11.68
CA ARG A 35 36.27 -35.55 11.73
C ARG A 35 36.34 -36.20 13.12
N ARG A 36 36.68 -35.45 14.18
CA ARG A 36 36.79 -36.03 15.53
C ARG A 36 35.68 -35.63 16.51
N MET A 37 34.77 -34.73 16.15
CA MET A 37 33.57 -34.41 16.95
C MET A 37 32.31 -35.20 16.54
N ALA A 38 32.30 -35.82 15.36
CA ALA A 38 31.13 -36.55 14.84
C ALA A 38 31.00 -38.01 15.35
N ARG A 39 31.55 -38.34 16.53
CA ARG A 39 31.40 -39.68 17.16
C ARG A 39 30.66 -39.67 18.50
N ARG A 40 29.97 -38.60 18.86
CA ARG A 40 29.16 -38.55 20.10
C ARG A 40 27.66 -38.36 19.91
N VAL A 41 27.17 -38.27 18.68
CA VAL A 41 25.73 -38.24 18.41
C VAL A 41 25.48 -39.26 17.31
N GLY A 42 24.87 -40.38 17.68
CA GLY A 42 24.62 -41.52 16.80
C GLY A 42 23.67 -41.17 15.65
N LEU A 43 24.22 -40.73 14.53
CA LEU A 43 23.50 -40.69 13.25
C LEU A 43 24.01 -41.84 12.38
N ARG A 44 23.24 -42.93 12.32
CA ARG A 44 23.26 -43.85 11.18
C ARG A 44 22.03 -43.58 10.33
N GLY A 45 22.27 -43.25 9.06
CA GLY A 45 21.39 -43.58 7.95
C GLY A 45 20.10 -42.77 7.80
N ALA A 46 20.12 -41.78 6.91
CA ALA A 46 19.03 -41.52 5.96
C ALA A 46 19.49 -40.48 4.93
N LEU A 47 19.89 -40.96 3.75
CA LEU A 47 19.92 -40.17 2.52
C LEU A 47 18.46 -40.02 2.06
N ALA A 48 17.80 -38.95 2.47
CA ALA A 48 16.58 -38.46 1.85
C ALA A 48 16.61 -36.93 1.85
N ARG A 49 16.36 -36.37 0.68
CA ARG A 49 16.38 -34.95 0.28
C ARG A 49 15.89 -34.03 1.41
N GLY A 50 16.82 -33.35 2.08
CA GLY A 50 16.53 -32.47 3.21
C GLY A 50 16.22 -31.05 2.76
N ILE A 51 14.93 -30.73 2.61
CA ILE A 51 14.46 -29.40 3.03
C ILE A 51 14.32 -29.53 4.55
N LEU A 52 15.27 -28.95 5.28
CA LEU A 52 15.19 -28.87 6.73
C LEU A 52 14.14 -27.80 7.08
N TRP A 53 12.87 -28.20 7.15
CA TRP A 53 11.85 -27.36 7.78
C TRP A 53 12.07 -27.40 9.28
N VAL A 54 12.74 -26.38 9.81
CA VAL A 54 12.59 -26.03 11.22
C VAL A 54 11.22 -25.40 11.37
N ARG A 55 10.19 -26.20 11.69
CA ARG A 55 8.94 -25.69 12.23
C ARG A 55 9.17 -25.38 13.71
N CYS A 56 9.66 -24.18 14.00
CA CYS A 56 9.40 -23.58 15.31
C CYS A 56 7.91 -23.20 15.34
N GLY A 57 7.17 -23.68 16.34
CA GLY A 57 5.74 -23.49 16.49
C GLY A 57 5.36 -22.03 16.70
N GLY A 58 5.23 -21.27 15.61
CA GLY A 58 4.49 -20.03 15.54
C GLY A 58 3.18 -20.27 14.80
N SER A 59 2.08 -19.72 15.30
CA SER A 59 0.86 -19.61 14.52
C SER A 59 1.19 -18.94 13.18
N VAL A 60 0.88 -19.60 12.07
CA VAL A 60 0.95 -18.96 10.76
C VAL A 60 -0.15 -17.90 10.75
N VAL A 61 0.23 -16.63 10.70
CA VAL A 61 -0.73 -15.54 10.57
C VAL A 61 -1.33 -15.62 9.16
N ASP A 62 -2.64 -15.79 9.08
CA ASP A 62 -3.36 -15.64 7.83
C ASP A 62 -3.41 -14.14 7.48
N LEU A 63 -2.46 -13.71 6.66
CA LEU A 63 -2.35 -12.31 6.22
C LEU A 63 -3.60 -11.85 5.47
N LYS A 64 -4.27 -12.72 4.72
CA LYS A 64 -5.50 -12.35 4.01
C LYS A 64 -6.63 -12.09 5.00
N ALA A 65 -6.79 -12.94 6.02
CA ALA A 65 -7.76 -12.69 7.09
C ALA A 65 -7.48 -11.37 7.83
N VAL A 66 -6.21 -11.05 8.10
CA VAL A 66 -5.82 -9.77 8.73
C VAL A 66 -6.16 -8.59 7.81
N LEU A 67 -5.80 -8.66 6.53
CA LEU A 67 -6.11 -7.59 5.56
C LEU A 67 -7.61 -7.35 5.45
N LYS A 68 -8.42 -8.41 5.32
CA LYS A 68 -9.89 -8.32 5.28
C LYS A 68 -10.45 -7.60 6.49
N SER A 69 -10.06 -8.04 7.68
CA SER A 69 -10.51 -7.45 8.94
C SER A 69 -10.14 -5.96 9.05
N GLN A 70 -8.94 -5.58 8.60
CA GLN A 70 -8.49 -4.18 8.65
C GLN A 70 -9.11 -3.30 7.56
N TYR A 71 -9.41 -3.86 6.38
CA TYR A 71 -10.21 -3.16 5.37
C TYR A 71 -11.61 -2.86 5.88
N HIS A 72 -12.32 -3.86 6.42
CA HIS A 72 -13.65 -3.67 6.97
C HIS A 72 -13.66 -2.68 8.14
N ALA A 73 -12.66 -2.72 9.01
CA ALA A 73 -12.52 -1.73 10.10
C ALA A 73 -12.36 -0.29 9.59
N ALA A 74 -11.46 -0.08 8.63
CA ALA A 74 -11.21 1.24 8.04
C ALA A 74 -12.42 1.75 7.25
N LEU A 75 -13.06 0.88 6.45
CA LEU A 75 -14.28 1.19 5.71
C LEU A 75 -15.45 1.49 6.66
N LYS A 76 -15.59 0.75 7.77
CA LYS A 76 -16.64 1.01 8.76
C LYS A 76 -16.44 2.36 9.45
N THR A 77 -15.21 2.70 9.81
CA THR A 77 -14.88 4.05 10.36
C THR A 77 -15.27 5.14 9.36
N LEU A 78 -14.95 4.96 8.07
CA LEU A 78 -15.37 5.87 6.99
C LEU A 78 -16.90 5.96 6.87
N ARG A 79 -17.62 4.83 6.91
CA ARG A 79 -19.08 4.79 6.85
C ARG A 79 -19.72 5.58 7.99
N LEU A 80 -19.25 5.39 9.22
CA LEU A 80 -19.76 6.12 10.37
C LEU A 80 -19.58 7.63 10.20
N ALA A 81 -18.46 8.07 9.62
CA ALA A 81 -18.25 9.48 9.30
C ALA A 81 -19.22 9.99 8.20
N ILE A 82 -19.48 9.19 7.17
CA ILE A 82 -20.45 9.53 6.11
C ILE A 82 -21.86 9.66 6.69
N GLU A 83 -22.30 8.69 7.47
CA GLU A 83 -23.64 8.66 8.09
C GLU A 83 -23.84 9.86 9.03
N ALA A 84 -22.83 10.20 9.82
CA ALA A 84 -22.87 11.27 10.81
C ALA A 84 -22.76 12.69 10.22
N CYS A 85 -22.48 12.84 8.92
CA CYS A 85 -22.28 14.15 8.31
C CYS A 85 -23.60 14.94 8.18
N PRO A 86 -23.72 16.15 8.76
CA PRO A 86 -24.89 16.99 8.57
C PRO A 86 -25.01 17.46 7.11
N GLU A 87 -26.25 17.62 6.61
CA GLU A 87 -26.52 18.06 5.23
C GLU A 87 -25.79 19.36 4.88
N LYS A 88 -25.76 20.30 5.84
CA LYS A 88 -25.12 21.61 5.69
C LYS A 88 -23.61 21.51 5.47
N LEU A 89 -22.96 20.44 5.93
CA LEU A 89 -21.51 20.23 5.81
C LEU A 89 -21.14 19.42 4.57
N TRP A 90 -22.06 18.58 4.09
CA TRP A 90 -21.81 17.56 3.07
C TRP A 90 -21.14 18.10 1.78
N ASN A 91 -21.61 19.25 1.31
CA ASN A 91 -21.08 19.95 0.14
C ASN A 91 -20.79 21.43 0.42
N ASP A 92 -20.36 21.75 1.64
CA ASP A 92 -20.03 23.13 2.01
C ASP A 92 -18.64 23.53 1.48
N PRO A 93 -18.54 24.49 0.55
CA PRO A 93 -17.24 25.00 0.11
C PRO A 93 -16.47 25.75 1.22
N ALA A 94 -17.15 26.23 2.27
CA ALA A 94 -16.52 26.93 3.39
C ALA A 94 -15.84 25.99 4.41
N ASP A 95 -16.20 24.70 4.42
CA ASP A 95 -15.55 23.71 5.28
C ASP A 95 -14.10 23.42 4.85
N GLY A 96 -13.86 23.42 3.54
CA GLY A 96 -12.54 23.25 2.97
C GLY A 96 -12.60 22.64 1.56
N VAL A 97 -11.47 22.72 0.86
CA VAL A 97 -11.27 22.09 -0.44
C VAL A 97 -10.33 20.89 -0.25
N PRO A 98 -10.72 19.68 -0.69
CA PRO A 98 -12.03 19.29 -1.23
C PRO A 98 -13.17 19.27 -0.18
N THR A 99 -14.41 19.33 -0.67
CA THR A 99 -15.65 19.19 0.13
C THR A 99 -15.78 17.80 0.75
N PHE A 100 -16.63 17.67 1.78
CA PHE A 100 -16.79 16.43 2.53
C PHE A 100 -17.14 15.22 1.64
N TRP A 101 -18.19 15.34 0.81
CA TRP A 101 -18.61 14.26 -0.09
C TRP A 101 -17.49 13.83 -1.03
N ARG A 102 -16.66 14.78 -1.49
CA ARG A 102 -15.58 14.54 -2.45
C ARG A 102 -14.47 13.72 -1.82
N VAL A 103 -14.07 14.05 -0.59
CA VAL A 103 -13.12 13.23 0.19
C VAL A 103 -13.69 11.83 0.40
N ALA A 104 -14.96 11.72 0.81
CA ALA A 104 -15.61 10.43 1.02
C ALA A 104 -15.62 9.57 -0.27
N PHE A 105 -16.00 10.16 -1.41
CA PHE A 105 -16.07 9.45 -2.67
C PHE A 105 -14.69 9.01 -3.15
N HIS A 106 -13.71 9.90 -3.11
CA HIS A 106 -12.30 9.58 -3.41
C HIS A 106 -11.82 8.39 -2.57
N THR A 107 -12.15 8.39 -1.29
CA THR A 107 -11.72 7.33 -0.37
C THR A 107 -12.31 5.98 -0.77
N VAL A 108 -13.62 5.90 -1.00
CA VAL A 108 -14.29 4.66 -1.44
C VAL A 108 -13.79 4.22 -2.83
N PHE A 109 -13.55 5.18 -3.72
CA PHE A 109 -13.05 4.91 -5.06
C PHE A 109 -11.66 4.26 -5.04
N PHE A 110 -10.71 4.82 -4.30
CA PHE A 110 -9.36 4.26 -4.25
C PHE A 110 -9.28 2.99 -3.41
N ALA A 111 -10.13 2.83 -2.39
CA ALA A 111 -10.30 1.54 -1.71
C ALA A 111 -10.65 0.43 -2.72
N HIS A 112 -11.63 0.67 -3.60
CA HIS A 112 -12.03 -0.23 -4.67
C HIS A 112 -10.92 -0.42 -5.72
N TYR A 113 -10.32 0.67 -6.20
CA TYR A 113 -9.33 0.65 -7.26
C TYR A 113 -8.09 -0.15 -6.86
N TYR A 114 -7.56 0.11 -5.66
CA TYR A 114 -6.33 -0.52 -5.17
C TYR A 114 -6.53 -1.89 -4.53
N ALA A 115 -7.77 -2.32 -4.31
CA ALA A 115 -8.09 -3.71 -3.96
C ALA A 115 -7.90 -4.68 -5.15
N GLN A 116 -7.72 -4.16 -6.38
CA GLN A 116 -7.44 -4.99 -7.54
C GLN A 116 -5.95 -5.37 -7.61
N GLN A 117 -5.64 -6.52 -8.21
CA GLN A 117 -4.24 -6.94 -8.42
C GLN A 117 -3.47 -5.95 -9.30
N THR A 118 -4.14 -5.41 -10.33
CA THR A 118 -3.57 -4.46 -11.29
C THR A 118 -4.60 -3.41 -11.67
N LYS A 119 -4.12 -2.27 -12.18
CA LYS A 119 -4.99 -1.19 -12.69
C LYS A 119 -5.95 -1.66 -13.79
N ASP A 120 -5.58 -2.68 -14.57
CA ASP A 120 -6.35 -3.15 -15.72
C ASP A 120 -7.48 -4.10 -15.31
N GLY A 121 -7.41 -4.67 -14.10
CA GLY A 121 -8.49 -5.45 -13.51
C GLY A 121 -9.63 -4.60 -12.93
N PHE A 122 -9.48 -3.28 -12.90
CA PHE A 122 -10.48 -2.39 -12.33
C PHE A 122 -11.67 -2.17 -13.26
N VAL A 123 -12.86 -2.44 -12.73
CA VAL A 123 -14.13 -2.09 -13.35
C VAL A 123 -14.81 -1.06 -12.47
N ARG A 124 -15.17 0.08 -13.06
CA ARG A 124 -15.84 1.16 -12.33
C ARG A 124 -17.20 0.69 -11.81
N TRP A 125 -17.59 1.20 -10.66
CA TRP A 125 -18.96 1.08 -10.19
C TRP A 125 -19.91 1.78 -11.17
N GLU A 126 -21.07 1.18 -11.42
CA GLU A 126 -22.06 1.66 -12.40
C GLU A 126 -22.48 3.12 -12.16
N GLY A 127 -22.59 3.52 -10.90
CA GLY A 127 -22.93 4.89 -10.51
C GLY A 127 -21.76 5.88 -10.58
N HIS A 128 -20.58 5.50 -11.10
CA HIS A 128 -19.41 6.38 -11.19
C HIS A 128 -19.66 7.57 -12.14
N ARG A 129 -19.36 8.77 -11.65
CA ARG A 129 -19.36 10.02 -12.43
C ARG A 129 -17.91 10.40 -12.71
N PRO A 130 -17.57 10.77 -13.95
CA PRO A 130 -16.23 11.24 -14.29
C PRO A 130 -15.75 12.34 -13.34
N GLU A 131 -14.48 12.31 -12.96
CA GLU A 131 -13.80 13.32 -12.12
C GLU A 131 -14.23 13.34 -10.65
N ALA A 132 -15.17 12.49 -10.22
CA ALA A 132 -15.64 12.44 -8.84
C ALA A 132 -14.53 12.07 -7.85
N GLU A 133 -13.62 11.19 -8.26
CA GLU A 133 -12.47 10.71 -7.48
C GLU A 133 -11.32 11.71 -7.39
N MET A 134 -11.31 12.77 -8.20
CA MET A 134 -10.17 13.67 -8.29
C MET A 134 -10.34 14.88 -7.36
N PHE A 135 -9.28 15.22 -6.66
CA PHE A 135 -9.08 16.56 -6.08
C PHE A 135 -7.60 16.93 -6.07
N ALA A 136 -7.30 18.23 -6.08
CA ALA A 136 -5.94 18.72 -6.08
C ALA A 136 -5.23 18.36 -4.77
N VAL A 137 -4.05 17.73 -4.86
CA VAL A 137 -3.13 17.57 -3.74
C VAL A 137 -1.81 18.27 -4.06
N PRO A 138 -1.24 19.06 -3.14
CA PRO A 138 -0.09 19.92 -3.44
C PRO A 138 1.18 19.21 -3.92
N TRP A 139 1.34 17.91 -3.61
CA TRP A 139 2.54 17.13 -3.90
C TRP A 139 2.42 16.21 -5.11
N GLU A 140 1.24 16.11 -5.71
CA GLU A 140 1.05 15.41 -6.98
C GLU A 140 0.79 16.47 -8.04
N ASN A 141 1.46 16.38 -9.20
CA ASN A 141 1.25 17.29 -10.34
C ASN A 141 -0.12 17.03 -11.01
N PHE A 142 -1.17 16.93 -10.22
CA PHE A 142 -2.52 16.80 -10.73
C PHE A 142 -3.03 18.17 -11.17
N ARG A 143 -3.68 18.16 -12.34
CA ARG A 143 -4.50 19.28 -12.78
C ARG A 143 -5.64 19.51 -11.78
N ASP A 144 -6.17 20.73 -11.77
CA ASP A 144 -7.40 21.01 -11.03
C ASP A 144 -8.52 20.04 -11.46
N PRO A 145 -9.28 19.48 -10.49
CA PRO A 145 -10.39 18.60 -10.80
C PRO A 145 -11.46 19.38 -11.56
N LYS A 146 -12.05 18.75 -12.58
CA LYS A 146 -13.19 19.37 -13.26
C LYS A 146 -14.43 19.37 -12.35
N PRO A 147 -15.37 20.31 -12.55
CA PRO A 147 -16.66 20.28 -11.86
C PRO A 147 -17.36 18.92 -12.06
N CYS A 148 -17.90 18.37 -10.98
CA CYS A 148 -18.73 17.16 -10.97
C CYS A 148 -19.89 17.41 -10.02
N ALA A 149 -21.09 17.00 -10.41
CA ALA A 149 -22.26 17.07 -9.56
C ALA A 149 -22.00 16.28 -8.24
N PRO A 150 -22.28 16.87 -7.07
CA PRO A 150 -22.14 16.19 -5.80
C PRO A 150 -22.95 14.90 -5.75
N TYR A 151 -22.36 13.85 -5.19
CA TYR A 151 -23.13 12.67 -4.79
C TYR A 151 -23.99 13.02 -3.59
N THR A 152 -25.19 12.46 -3.50
CA THR A 152 -25.89 12.42 -2.22
C THR A 152 -25.19 11.43 -1.29
N ARG A 153 -25.45 11.57 0.02
CA ARG A 153 -24.95 10.62 1.01
C ARG A 153 -25.42 9.19 0.72
N GLU A 154 -26.66 9.04 0.28
CA GLU A 154 -27.30 7.76 0.00
C GLU A 154 -26.64 7.09 -1.21
N GLU A 155 -26.42 7.82 -2.30
CA GLU A 155 -25.69 7.30 -3.47
C GLU A 155 -24.28 6.83 -3.09
N LEU A 156 -23.59 7.60 -2.24
CA LEU A 156 -22.25 7.26 -1.79
C LEU A 156 -22.25 6.02 -0.87
N LEU A 157 -23.26 5.87 -0.02
CA LEU A 157 -23.43 4.67 0.81
C LEU A 157 -23.80 3.42 0.00
N VAL A 158 -24.47 3.57 -1.14
CA VAL A 158 -24.65 2.47 -2.11
C VAL A 158 -23.28 2.03 -2.65
N TYR A 159 -22.42 2.98 -3.04
CA TYR A 159 -21.08 2.63 -3.50
C TYR A 159 -20.23 2.01 -2.38
N TRP A 160 -20.27 2.57 -1.17
CA TRP A 160 -19.58 2.01 -0.02
C TRP A 160 -19.99 0.54 0.22
N THR A 161 -21.30 0.26 0.17
CA THR A 161 -21.82 -1.11 0.37
C THR A 161 -21.37 -2.05 -0.75
N PHE A 162 -21.29 -1.55 -1.99
CA PHE A 162 -20.73 -2.30 -3.10
C PHE A 162 -19.27 -2.71 -2.85
N VAL A 163 -18.45 -1.78 -2.34
CA VAL A 163 -17.03 -2.03 -2.05
C VAL A 163 -16.86 -2.98 -0.88
N ASP A 164 -17.48 -2.67 0.26
CA ASP A 164 -17.36 -3.44 1.51
C ASP A 164 -17.77 -4.91 1.29
N SER A 165 -18.89 -5.17 0.60
CA SER A 165 -19.36 -6.53 0.31
C SER A 165 -18.44 -7.35 -0.63
N ARG A 166 -17.44 -6.73 -1.28
CA ARG A 166 -16.55 -7.39 -2.25
C ARG A 166 -15.10 -7.47 -1.81
N ILE A 167 -14.71 -6.76 -0.73
CA ILE A 167 -13.34 -6.74 -0.20
C ILE A 167 -12.79 -8.16 -0.04
N ASP A 168 -13.54 -9.04 0.62
CA ASP A 168 -13.11 -10.41 0.86
C ASP A 168 -12.75 -11.15 -0.43
N GLY A 169 -13.63 -11.08 -1.43
CA GLY A 169 -13.44 -11.74 -2.71
C GLY A 169 -12.28 -11.17 -3.52
N TRP A 170 -11.97 -9.87 -3.38
CA TRP A 170 -10.79 -9.27 -4.00
C TRP A 170 -9.51 -9.68 -3.27
N VAL A 171 -9.48 -9.56 -1.94
CA VAL A 171 -8.32 -9.94 -1.11
C VAL A 171 -7.96 -11.42 -1.29
N ASP A 172 -8.95 -12.30 -1.41
CA ASP A 172 -8.72 -13.72 -1.66
C ASP A 172 -8.01 -13.99 -2.99
N LYS A 173 -8.25 -13.16 -4.00
CA LYS A 173 -7.64 -13.30 -5.33
C LYS A 173 -6.26 -12.66 -5.46
N LEU A 174 -5.86 -11.84 -4.48
CA LEU A 174 -4.55 -11.18 -4.53
C LEU A 174 -3.41 -12.20 -4.44
N ASP A 175 -2.41 -12.01 -5.28
CA ASP A 175 -1.07 -12.55 -5.10
C ASP A 175 -0.26 -11.57 -4.23
N LEU A 176 -0.23 -11.87 -2.93
CA LEU A 176 0.45 -11.03 -1.93
C LEU A 176 1.98 -11.10 -2.04
N GLU A 177 2.52 -12.13 -2.71
CA GLU A 177 3.97 -12.36 -2.82
C GLU A 177 4.59 -11.63 -4.02
N THR A 178 3.76 -11.05 -4.92
CA THR A 178 4.28 -10.28 -6.04
C THR A 178 5.14 -9.11 -5.54
N ALA A 179 6.41 -9.08 -5.97
CA ALA A 179 7.39 -8.06 -5.55
C ALA A 179 7.07 -6.65 -6.09
N GLN A 180 6.21 -6.56 -7.12
CA GLN A 180 5.78 -5.31 -7.73
C GLN A 180 4.27 -5.34 -7.92
N CYS A 181 3.55 -4.39 -7.31
CA CYS A 181 2.12 -4.25 -7.50
C CYS A 181 1.78 -3.80 -8.93
N GLY A 182 0.55 -4.03 -9.38
CA GLY A 182 0.09 -3.69 -10.72
C GLY A 182 -0.27 -2.21 -10.94
N PHE A 183 0.31 -1.31 -10.14
CA PHE A 183 0.11 0.15 -10.22
C PHE A 183 1.47 0.83 -10.44
N PRO A 184 1.81 1.27 -11.66
CA PRO A 184 3.17 1.61 -12.06
C PRO A 184 3.79 2.83 -11.34
N TRP A 185 2.99 3.65 -10.67
CA TRP A 185 3.46 4.77 -9.84
C TRP A 185 3.94 4.33 -8.45
N TYR A 186 3.60 3.12 -8.00
CA TYR A 186 4.10 2.55 -6.75
C TYR A 186 5.27 1.60 -7.02
N LYS A 187 6.36 1.75 -6.26
CA LYS A 187 7.57 0.91 -6.35
C LYS A 187 7.65 -0.02 -5.13
N MET A 188 6.66 -0.89 -5.00
CA MET A 188 6.47 -1.80 -3.86
C MET A 188 5.69 -3.05 -4.27
N GLY A 189 5.75 -4.08 -3.42
CA GLY A 189 5.01 -5.34 -3.62
C GLY A 189 3.53 -5.24 -3.28
N THR A 190 2.76 -6.27 -3.64
CA THR A 190 1.31 -6.30 -3.45
C THR A 190 0.91 -6.17 -1.99
N LEU A 191 1.56 -6.92 -1.08
CA LEU A 191 1.24 -6.85 0.35
C LEU A 191 1.42 -5.43 0.91
N GLU A 192 2.55 -4.78 0.61
CA GLU A 192 2.81 -3.42 1.05
C GLU A 192 1.80 -2.43 0.45
N HIS A 193 1.46 -2.60 -0.83
CA HIS A 193 0.43 -1.79 -1.48
C HIS A 193 -0.96 -1.92 -0.82
N GLN A 194 -1.35 -3.11 -0.38
CA GLN A 194 -2.61 -3.27 0.36
C GLN A 194 -2.57 -2.56 1.71
N LEU A 195 -1.43 -2.55 2.41
CA LEU A 195 -1.27 -1.74 3.63
C LEU A 195 -1.35 -0.25 3.34
N VAL A 196 -0.78 0.22 2.22
CA VAL A 196 -0.91 1.61 1.77
C VAL A 196 -2.38 1.96 1.51
N ASN A 197 -3.15 1.08 0.87
CA ASN A 197 -4.56 1.32 0.61
C ASN A 197 -5.40 1.38 1.91
N ILE A 198 -5.19 0.46 2.86
CA ILE A 198 -5.84 0.54 4.19
C ILE A 198 -5.50 1.85 4.90
N ARG A 199 -4.22 2.25 4.85
CA ARG A 199 -3.76 3.53 5.43
C ARG A 199 -4.37 4.73 4.72
N HIS A 200 -4.57 4.67 3.40
CA HIS A 200 -5.26 5.71 2.62
C HIS A 200 -6.71 5.87 3.08
N VAL A 201 -7.45 4.75 3.23
CA VAL A 201 -8.82 4.77 3.76
C VAL A 201 -8.85 5.40 5.15
N GLN A 202 -7.99 4.93 6.04
CA GLN A 202 -7.91 5.46 7.41
C GLN A 202 -7.49 6.94 7.45
N HIS A 203 -6.57 7.36 6.58
CA HIS A 203 -6.11 8.75 6.49
C HIS A 203 -7.27 9.71 6.18
N HIS A 204 -8.07 9.37 5.17
CA HIS A 204 -9.22 10.21 4.81
C HIS A 204 -10.39 10.08 5.80
N ALA A 205 -10.63 8.89 6.37
CA ALA A 205 -11.60 8.75 7.46
C ALA A 205 -11.22 9.64 8.66
N ALA A 206 -9.93 9.72 9.02
CA ALA A 206 -9.45 10.60 10.08
C ALA A 206 -9.66 12.09 9.74
N ILE A 207 -9.43 12.50 8.49
CA ILE A 207 -9.71 13.88 8.03
C ILE A 207 -11.20 14.21 8.18
N LEU A 208 -12.09 13.32 7.73
CA LEU A 208 -13.53 13.53 7.79
C LEU A 208 -14.05 13.57 9.24
N THR A 209 -13.60 12.65 10.09
CA THR A 209 -13.96 12.63 11.51
C THR A 209 -13.43 13.85 12.27
N ALA A 210 -12.25 14.36 11.92
CA ALA A 210 -11.74 15.62 12.45
C ALA A 210 -12.63 16.81 12.07
N ARG A 211 -13.08 16.88 10.81
CA ARG A 211 -14.04 17.92 10.34
C ARG A 211 -15.37 17.83 11.09
N LEU A 212 -15.93 16.64 11.28
CA LEU A 212 -17.17 16.47 12.05
C LEU A 212 -17.02 16.98 13.48
N ARG A 213 -15.89 16.68 14.13
CA ARG A 213 -15.62 17.14 15.48
C ARG A 213 -15.50 18.66 15.55
N THR A 214 -14.75 19.27 14.64
CA THR A 214 -14.46 20.72 14.70
C THR A 214 -15.60 21.59 14.19
N ARG A 215 -16.38 21.12 13.21
CA ARG A 215 -17.46 21.90 12.58
C ARG A 215 -18.83 21.66 13.20
N ALA A 216 -19.07 20.47 13.74
CA ALA A 216 -20.39 20.06 14.21
C ALA A 216 -20.39 19.51 15.65
N GLY A 217 -19.23 19.39 16.32
CA GLY A 217 -19.13 18.80 17.65
C GLY A 217 -19.45 17.30 17.67
N ILE A 218 -19.42 16.63 16.50
CA ILE A 218 -19.81 15.23 16.36
C ILE A 218 -18.58 14.32 16.52
N GLY A 219 -18.66 13.39 17.46
CA GLY A 219 -17.68 12.31 17.62
C GLY A 219 -18.02 11.11 16.73
N VAL A 220 -17.01 10.51 16.13
CA VAL A 220 -17.13 9.25 15.38
C VAL A 220 -16.16 8.24 15.99
N GLU A 221 -16.63 7.02 16.17
CA GLU A 221 -15.85 5.91 16.71
C GLU A 221 -14.76 5.47 15.73
N TRP A 222 -13.57 5.18 16.25
CA TRP A 222 -12.53 4.49 15.50
C TRP A 222 -12.70 2.97 15.65
N VAL A 223 -13.00 2.29 14.54
CA VAL A 223 -13.22 0.85 14.55
C VAL A 223 -11.88 0.13 14.42
N GLN A 224 -11.54 -0.67 15.43
CA GLN A 224 -10.24 -1.35 15.53
C GLN A 224 -10.17 -2.65 14.71
N LYS A 225 -11.32 -3.31 14.54
CA LYS A 225 -11.43 -4.63 13.90
C LYS A 225 -12.78 -4.76 13.21
N GLY A 226 -12.76 -5.29 11.99
CA GLY A 226 -13.93 -5.68 11.21
C GLY A 226 -14.01 -7.19 11.03
#